data_AF-A0A4R5CG94-F1
#
_entry.id   AF-A0A4R5CG94-F1
#
_cell.length_a   1.000
_cell.length_b   1.000
_cell.length_c   1.000
_cell.angle_alpha   90.00
_cell.angle_beta   90.00
_cell.angle_gamma   90.00
#
_symmetry.space_group_name_H-M   'P 1'
#
loop_
_entity.id
_entity.type
_entity.pdbx_description
1 polymer ?
#
loop_
_entity_poly.entity_id
_entity_poly.type
_entity_poly.pdbx_seq_one_letter_code
_entity_poly.pdbx_strand_id
1 'polypeptide(L)' 'MEWSVVTSRTSRFAQATEYEFRHLFLPRNTSRGAARRLLTEHAEHGHWELARLRLNPDGTRKVVLRRKIMRVRPTL' A
#
# COMPACT_ATOMS: atom_id res chain seq x y z
N MET A 1 40.74 -2.64 -25.27
CA MET A 1 40.13 -3.40 -24.16
C MET A 1 38.87 -2.66 -23.76
N GLU A 2 37.90 -2.67 -24.68
CA GLU A 2 36.62 -1.95 -24.57
C GLU A 2 35.63 -2.88 -23.87
N TRP A 3 35.10 -2.44 -22.74
CA TRP A 3 33.98 -3.12 -22.10
C TRP A 3 32.70 -2.47 -22.59
N SER A 4 32.01 -3.15 -23.50
CA SER A 4 30.70 -2.73 -24.01
C SER A 4 29.68 -2.64 -22.87
N VAL A 5 29.07 -1.47 -22.70
CA VAL A 5 27.92 -1.28 -21.82
C VAL A 5 26.69 -1.89 -22.50
N VAL A 6 26.25 -3.05 -22.03
CA VAL A 6 24.92 -3.58 -22.40
C VAL A 6 23.88 -2.73 -21.67
N THR A 7 23.24 -1.82 -22.40
CA THR A 7 21.96 -1.24 -21.98
C THR A 7 20.94 -2.36 -21.89
N SER A 8 20.58 -2.73 -20.66
CA SER A 8 19.46 -3.63 -20.38
C SER A 8 18.17 -2.98 -20.90
N ARG A 9 17.74 -3.45 -22.07
CA ARG A 9 16.40 -3.29 -22.67
C ARG A 9 15.35 -3.02 -21.60
N THR A 10 14.69 -1.86 -21.74
CA THR A 10 13.35 -1.62 -21.19
C THR A 10 12.50 -2.87 -21.39
N SER A 11 12.19 -3.56 -20.29
CA SER A 11 11.26 -4.67 -20.31
C SER A 11 9.86 -4.10 -20.52
N ARG A 12 9.23 -4.48 -21.63
CA ARG A 12 7.81 -4.23 -21.90
C ARG A 12 6.85 -4.89 -20.87
N PHE A 13 7.38 -5.57 -19.84
CA PHE A 13 6.63 -6.13 -18.71
C PHE A 13 6.65 -5.26 -17.44
N ALA A 14 7.25 -4.06 -17.46
CA ALA A 14 7.30 -3.16 -16.30
C ALA A 14 5.97 -2.45 -15.96
N GLN A 15 4.83 -2.97 -16.43
CA GLN A 15 3.48 -2.42 -16.22
C GLN A 15 2.64 -3.23 -15.21
N ALA A 16 3.26 -4.09 -14.41
CA ALA A 16 2.61 -4.54 -13.18
C ALA A 16 2.45 -3.29 -12.28
N THR A 17 1.21 -2.86 -12.03
CA THR A 17 0.95 -1.84 -11.02
C THR A 17 1.38 -2.41 -9.68
N GLU A 18 2.56 -2.00 -9.22
CA GLU A 18 3.05 -2.38 -7.90
C GLU A 18 2.22 -1.64 -6.84
N TYR A 19 1.67 -2.40 -5.90
CA TYR A 19 0.94 -1.87 -4.76
C TYR A 19 1.84 -1.90 -3.53
N GLU A 20 1.79 -0.84 -2.75
CA GLU A 20 2.31 -0.82 -1.38
C GLU A 20 1.20 -1.31 -0.43
N PHE A 21 1.55 -2.10 0.57
CA PHE A 21 0.62 -2.61 1.57
C PHE A 21 1.00 -2.12 2.95
N ARG A 22 -0.01 -1.78 3.76
CA ARG A 22 0.15 -1.38 5.16
C ARG A 22 -0.79 -2.20 6.03
N HIS A 23 -0.24 -2.75 7.10
CA HIS A 23 -1.00 -3.54 8.07
C HIS A 23 -1.28 -2.70 9.31
N LEU A 24 -2.54 -2.64 9.72
CA LEU A 24 -2.96 -2.00 10.96
C LEU A 24 -3.57 -3.04 11.89
N PHE A 25 -3.28 -2.89 13.17
CA PHE A 25 -3.90 -3.66 14.24
C PHE A 25 -4.72 -2.71 15.11
N LEU A 26 -6.01 -3.02 15.26
CA LEU A 26 -6.92 -2.24 16.09
C LEU A 26 -7.31 -3.10 17.29
N PRO A 27 -6.95 -2.68 18.52
CA PRO A 27 -7.33 -3.39 19.73
C PRO A 27 -8.86 -3.43 19.92
N ARG A 28 -9.33 -4.39 20.72
CA ARG A 28 -10.77 -4.63 20.95
C ARG A 28 -11.56 -3.43 21.49
N ASN A 29 -10.90 -2.55 22.23
CA ASN A 29 -11.50 -1.34 22.81
C ASN A 29 -11.63 -0.19 21.81
N THR A 30 -11.08 -0.33 20.59
CA THR A 30 -11.26 0.68 19.54
C THR A 30 -12.74 0.67 19.16
N SER A 31 -13.43 1.81 19.24
CA SER A 31 -14.82 1.87 18.80
C SER A 31 -14.94 1.69 17.28
N ARG A 32 -16.15 1.39 16.78
CA ARG A 32 -16.39 1.34 15.32
C ARG A 32 -16.19 2.71 14.67
N GLY A 33 -16.63 3.79 15.35
CA GLY A 33 -16.46 5.16 14.88
C GLY A 33 -14.99 5.59 14.81
N ALA A 34 -14.21 5.29 15.85
CA ALA A 34 -12.77 5.57 15.87
C ALA A 34 -12.03 4.81 14.76
N ALA A 35 -12.36 3.54 14.56
CA ALA A 35 -11.80 2.76 13.46
C ALA A 35 -12.15 3.34 12.10
N ARG A 36 -13.40 3.74 11.87
CA ARG A 36 -13.82 4.38 10.62
C ARG A 36 -13.02 5.65 10.37
N ARG A 37 -12.93 6.53 11.37
CA ARG A 37 -12.18 7.79 11.28
C ARG A 37 -10.70 7.55 10.91
N LEU A 38 -10.03 6.62 11.60
CA LEU A 38 -8.64 6.26 11.32
C LEU A 38 -8.45 5.79 9.86
N LEU A 39 -9.34 4.93 9.37
CA LEU A 39 -9.24 4.41 7.99
C LEU A 39 -9.54 5.50 6.95
N THR A 40 -10.48 6.40 7.25
CA THR A 40 -10.78 7.57 6.42
C THR A 40 -9.57 8.51 6.35
N GLU A 41 -8.95 8.83 7.49
CA GLU A 41 -7.75 9.68 7.53
C GLU A 41 -6.61 9.09 6.67
N HIS A 42 -6.40 7.77 6.70
CA HIS A 42 -5.45 7.10 5.81
C HIS A 42 -5.81 7.22 4.32
N ALA A 43 -7.10 7.09 3.99
CA ALA A 43 -7.56 7.22 2.61
C ALA A 43 -7.36 8.64 2.08
N GLU A 44 -7.72 9.64 2.88
CA GLU A 44 -7.65 11.06 2.51
C GLU A 44 -6.20 11.55 2.36
N HIS A 45 -5.32 11.20 3.31
CA HIS A 45 -3.97 11.78 3.35
C HIS A 45 -2.90 10.93 2.68
N GLY A 46 -3.13 9.62 2.55
CA GLY A 46 -2.12 8.69 2.03
C GLY A 46 -2.54 7.94 0.77
N HIS A 47 -3.74 8.22 0.25
CA HIS A 47 -4.37 7.49 -0.86
C HIS A 47 -4.43 5.98 -0.61
N TRP A 48 -4.65 5.61 0.65
CA TRP A 48 -4.78 4.21 1.05
C TRP A 48 -6.21 3.72 0.84
N GLU A 49 -6.35 2.55 0.24
CA GLU A 49 -7.62 1.84 0.09
C GLU A 49 -7.68 0.65 1.04
N LEU A 50 -8.88 0.34 1.54
CA LEU A 50 -9.11 -0.87 2.34
C LEU A 50 -9.02 -2.12 1.46
N ALA A 51 -7.96 -2.91 1.63
CA ALA A 51 -7.78 -4.18 0.91
C ALA A 51 -8.40 -5.36 1.66
N ARG A 52 -8.29 -5.40 2.99
CA ARG A 52 -8.87 -6.46 3.82
C ARG A 52 -9.16 -5.96 5.22
N LEU A 53 -10.29 -6.40 5.78
CA LEU A 53 -10.63 -6.23 7.19
C LEU A 53 -10.99 -7.60 7.78
N ARG A 54 -10.37 -7.95 8.91
CA ARG A 54 -10.74 -9.14 9.68
C ARG A 54 -11.03 -8.74 11.13
N LEU A 55 -12.23 -9.04 11.59
CA LEU A 55 -12.57 -9.03 13.01
C LEU A 55 -12.28 -10.42 13.59
N ASN A 56 -11.52 -10.46 14.68
CA ASN A 56 -11.21 -11.68 15.39
C ASN A 56 -12.21 -11.90 16.53
N PRO A 57 -12.40 -13.15 17.00
CA PRO A 57 -13.32 -13.45 18.11
C PRO A 57 -13.01 -12.71 19.41
N ASP A 58 -11.74 -12.34 19.64
CA ASP A 58 -11.29 -11.54 20.79
C ASP A 58 -11.64 -10.03 20.68
N GLY A 59 -12.35 -9.65 19.61
CA GLY A 59 -12.76 -8.28 19.31
C GLY A 59 -11.69 -7.42 18.64
N THR A 60 -10.47 -7.94 18.46
CA THR A 60 -9.41 -7.22 17.75
C THR A 60 -9.68 -7.20 16.24
N ARG A 61 -9.16 -6.20 15.55
CA ARG A 61 -9.26 -6.11 14.08
C ARG A 61 -7.88 -6.04 13.45
N LYS A 62 -7.68 -6.83 12.41
CA LYS A 62 -6.52 -6.74 11.51
C LYS A 62 -6.98 -6.13 10.20
N VAL A 63 -6.32 -5.06 9.79
CA VAL A 63 -6.62 -4.32 8.57
C VAL A 63 -5.42 -4.36 7.65
N VAL A 64 -5.67 -4.61 6.37
CA VAL A 64 -4.70 -4.41 5.30
C VAL A 64 -5.18 -3.28 4.43
N LEU A 65 -4.35 -2.25 4.30
CA LEU A 65 -4.51 -1.15 3.37
C LEU A 65 -3.58 -1.37 2.18
N ARG A 66 -3.98 -0.89 1.00
CA ARG A 66 -3.14 -0.87 -0.20
C ARG A 66 -3.15 0.50 -0.85
N ARG A 67 -2.06 0.87 -1.52
CA ARG A 67 -2.03 2.04 -2.41
C ARG A 67 -1.17 1.76 -3.63
N LYS A 68 -1.44 2.42 -4.75
CA LYS A 68 -0.65 2.28 -5.97
C LYS A 68 0.68 3.01 -5.84
N ILE A 69 1.79 2.35 -6.17
CA ILE A 69 3.11 3.00 -6.23
C ILE A 69 3.17 3.81 -7.52
N MET A 70 3.29 5.14 -7.37
CA MET A 70 3.51 6.04 -8.50
C MET A 70 5.00 6.09 -8.81
N ARG A 71 5.41 5.46 -9.92
CA ARG A 71 6.77 5.56 -10.44
C ARG A 71 6.92 6.88 -11.19
N VAL A 72 7.47 7.89 -10.52
CA VAL A 72 7.89 9.12 -11.20
C VAL A 72 9.18 8.81 -11.95
N ARG A 73 9.19 9.05 -13.27
CA ARG A 73 10.44 9.02 -14.04
C ARG A 73 11.23 10.28 -13.69
N PRO A 74 12.47 10.17 -13.18
CA PRO A 74 13.32 11.33 -12.98
C PRO A 74 13.56 12.00 -14.34
N THR A 75 13.34 13.31 -14.42
CA THR A 75 13.82 14.12 -15.54
C THR A 75 15.17 14.68 -15.13
N LEU A 76 16.22 14.32 -15.85
CA LEU A 76 17.53 14.99 -15.84
C LEU A 76 17.64 15.86 -17.08
#